data_AF-A0A1R1CX25-F1
#
_entry.id   AF-A0A1R1CX25-F1
#
_cell.length_a   1.000
_cell.length_b   1.000
_cell.length_c   1.000
_cell.angle_alpha   90.00
_cell.angle_beta   90.00
_cell.angle_gamma   90.00
#
_symmetry.space_group_name_H-M   'P 1'
#
loop_
_entity.id
_entity.type
_entity.pdbx_description
1 polymer ?
#
loop_
_entity_poly.entity_id
_entity_poly.type
_entity_poly.pdbx_seq_one_letter_code
_entity_poly.pdbx_strand_id
1 'polypeptide(L)'
;MEFIRDYRHFIEVGCSACGRKHTLSKGQYNITLQGYEFHSEISCSCGQASSKAYKGNKSWTFKSDNNEMMKRNKATSFKLMLVIGFTIVFIASEMVYMFSTKDAEQDSAAHDVNITGASSYYANQSLIKL
;
A
#
# COMPACT_ATOMS: atom_id res chain seq x y z
N MET A 1 -39.29 1.01 -7.77
CA MET A 1 -38.56 0.75 -6.50
C MET A 1 -37.37 1.70 -6.40
N GLU A 2 -36.81 1.89 -5.21
CA GLU A 2 -35.61 2.70 -4.99
C GLU A 2 -34.42 1.82 -4.60
N PHE A 3 -33.26 2.07 -5.18
CA PHE A 3 -32.04 1.39 -4.76
C PHE A 3 -31.59 1.87 -3.37
N ILE A 4 -31.30 0.93 -2.47
CA ILE A 4 -30.80 1.23 -1.12
C ILE A 4 -29.31 0.93 -1.02
N ARG A 5 -28.88 -0.30 -1.34
CA ARG A 5 -27.49 -0.73 -1.15
C ARG A 5 -27.10 -1.83 -2.11
N ASP A 6 -25.83 -1.83 -2.53
CA ASP A 6 -25.23 -2.86 -3.38
C ASP A 6 -24.19 -3.62 -2.55
N TYR A 7 -24.34 -4.93 -2.49
CA TYR A 7 -23.40 -5.85 -1.88
C TYR A 7 -22.82 -6.76 -2.96
N ARG A 8 -21.69 -7.42 -2.67
CA ARG A 8 -20.97 -8.24 -3.65
C ARG A 8 -21.82 -9.30 -4.36
N HIS A 9 -22.84 -9.83 -3.68
CA HIS A 9 -23.67 -10.94 -4.16
C HIS A 9 -25.18 -10.62 -4.27
N PHE A 10 -25.62 -9.45 -3.80
CA PHE A 10 -27.03 -9.07 -3.81
C PHE A 10 -27.20 -7.55 -3.68
N ILE A 11 -28.36 -7.05 -4.09
CA ILE A 11 -28.77 -5.66 -3.87
C ILE A 11 -29.96 -5.59 -2.92
N GLU A 12 -30.03 -4.53 -2.13
CA GLU A 12 -31.21 -4.14 -1.37
C GLU A 12 -31.95 -3.02 -2.11
N VAL A 13 -33.24 -3.22 -2.34
CA VAL A 13 -34.14 -2.25 -2.98
C VAL A 13 -35.35 -1.99 -2.07
N GLY A 14 -35.77 -0.74 -1.98
CA GLY A 14 -36.90 -0.29 -1.18
C GLY A 14 -38.15 -0.09 -2.03
N CYS A 15 -39.29 -0.47 -1.49
CA CYS A 15 -40.58 -0.07 -2.04
C CYS A 15 -40.85 1.40 -1.73
N SER A 16 -41.02 2.24 -2.75
CA SER A 16 -41.31 3.67 -2.60
C SER A 16 -42.64 3.96 -1.89
N ALA A 17 -43.58 3.01 -1.89
CA ALA A 17 -44.90 3.19 -1.28
C ALA A 17 -44.95 2.84 0.21
N CYS A 18 -44.24 1.79 0.65
CA CYS A 18 -44.31 1.31 2.03
C CYS A 18 -42.96 1.24 2.76
N GLY A 19 -41.85 1.61 2.10
CA GLY A 19 -40.51 1.60 2.67
C GLY A 19 -39.93 0.21 2.96
N ARG A 20 -40.67 -0.87 2.68
CA ARG A 20 -40.17 -2.24 2.88
C ARG A 20 -39.01 -2.55 1.94
N LYS A 21 -38.04 -3.28 2.46
CA LYS A 21 -36.84 -3.68 1.74
C LYS A 21 -37.04 -5.06 1.10
N HIS A 22 -36.47 -5.21 -0.09
CA HIS A 22 -36.40 -6.45 -0.84
C HIS A 22 -34.96 -6.70 -1.22
N THR A 23 -34.56 -7.97 -1.17
CA THR A 23 -33.21 -8.41 -1.50
C THR A 23 -33.25 -9.18 -2.81
N LEU A 24 -32.36 -8.84 -3.74
CA LEU A 24 -32.22 -9.52 -5.03
C LEU A 24 -30.81 -10.06 -5.19
N SER A 25 -30.70 -11.35 -5.50
CA SER A 25 -29.40 -11.97 -5.76
C SER A 25 -28.83 -11.55 -7.11
N LYS A 26 -27.49 -11.52 -7.20
CA LYS A 26 -26.75 -11.29 -8.43
C LYS A 26 -27.15 -12.34 -9.48
N GLY A 27 -27.60 -11.88 -10.65
CA GLY A 27 -28.14 -12.73 -11.71
C GLY A 27 -29.66 -12.63 -11.90
N GLN A 28 -30.39 -11.97 -10.99
CA GLN A 28 -31.81 -11.65 -11.14
C GLN A 28 -32.06 -10.22 -11.64
N TYR A 29 -30.99 -9.48 -11.94
CA TYR A 29 -31.05 -8.09 -12.37
C TYR A 29 -29.89 -7.74 -13.31
N ASN A 30 -30.15 -6.79 -14.19
CA ASN A 30 -29.19 -6.13 -15.07
C ASN A 30 -28.89 -4.72 -14.55
N ILE A 31 -27.64 -4.30 -14.68
CA ILE A 31 -27.21 -2.95 -14.29
C ILE A 31 -27.29 -2.06 -15.52
N THR A 32 -28.01 -0.94 -15.40
CA THR A 32 -28.16 0.07 -16.45
C THR A 32 -27.68 1.43 -15.96
N LEU A 33 -27.53 2.40 -16.87
CA LEU A 33 -27.13 3.77 -16.51
C LEU A 33 -28.12 4.46 -15.55
N GLN A 34 -29.40 4.07 -15.60
CA GLN A 34 -30.46 4.66 -14.79
C GLN A 34 -30.67 3.93 -13.44
N GLY A 35 -30.07 2.74 -13.26
CA GLY A 35 -30.20 1.94 -12.05
C GLY A 35 -30.15 0.43 -12.33
N TYR A 36 -31.10 -0.30 -11.76
CA TYR A 36 -31.17 -1.77 -11.84
C TYR A 36 -32.50 -2.19 -12.48
N GLU A 37 -32.43 -3.07 -13.46
CA GLU A 37 -33.58 -3.65 -14.14
C GLU A 37 -33.68 -5.13 -13.76
N PHE A 38 -34.82 -5.54 -13.24
CA PHE A 38 -35.03 -6.89 -12.71
C PHE A 38 -35.52 -7.81 -13.82
N HIS A 39 -35.03 -9.05 -13.83
CA HIS A 39 -35.51 -10.07 -14.78
C HIS A 39 -36.95 -10.48 -14.48
N SER A 40 -37.31 -10.51 -13.20
CA SER A 40 -38.66 -10.76 -12.71
C SER A 40 -39.16 -9.57 -11.91
N GLU A 41 -40.43 -9.23 -12.09
CA GLU A 41 -41.06 -8.15 -11.35
C GLU A 41 -41.11 -8.47 -9.84
N ILE A 42 -40.70 -7.52 -8.99
CA ILE A 42 -40.79 -7.68 -7.55
C ILE A 42 -42.15 -7.19 -7.07
N SER A 43 -42.99 -8.10 -6.60
CA SER A 43 -44.23 -7.77 -5.91
C SER A 43 -43.96 -7.47 -4.42
N CYS A 44 -44.30 -6.26 -3.99
CA CYS A 44 -44.32 -5.89 -2.58
C CYS A 44 -45.66 -6.27 -1.95
N SER A 45 -45.66 -6.62 -0.66
CA SER A 45 -46.88 -6.97 0.08
C SER A 45 -47.89 -5.82 0.19
N CYS A 46 -47.49 -4.57 -0.11
CA CYS A 46 -48.41 -3.45 -0.21
C CYS A 46 -49.19 -3.41 -1.54
N GLY A 47 -49.04 -4.42 -2.40
CA GLY A 47 -49.70 -4.52 -3.71
C GLY A 47 -48.97 -3.80 -4.85
N GLN A 48 -47.87 -3.10 -4.56
CA GLN A 48 -47.03 -2.46 -5.57
C GLN A 48 -46.05 -3.46 -6.16
N ALA A 49 -45.98 -3.51 -7.49
CA ALA A 49 -45.01 -4.32 -8.22
C ALA A 49 -44.09 -3.40 -9.04
N SER A 50 -42.83 -3.81 -9.23
CA SER A 50 -41.88 -3.01 -9.98
C SER A 50 -40.78 -3.87 -10.58
N SER A 51 -40.49 -3.65 -11.85
CA SER A 51 -39.41 -4.31 -12.59
C SER A 51 -38.11 -3.49 -12.60
N LYS A 52 -38.09 -2.29 -11.99
CA LYS A 52 -36.93 -1.39 -12.00
C LYS A 52 -36.70 -0.74 -10.64
N ALA A 53 -35.43 -0.64 -10.26
CA ALA A 53 -34.98 0.23 -9.18
C ALA A 53 -34.13 1.36 -9.72
N TYR A 54 -34.55 2.59 -9.45
CA TYR A 54 -33.80 3.77 -9.82
C TYR A 54 -32.67 4.00 -8.81
N LYS A 55 -31.48 4.29 -9.33
CA LYS A 55 -30.37 4.79 -8.52
C LYS A 55 -30.66 6.26 -8.25
N GLY A 56 -31.30 6.57 -7.12
CA GLY A 56 -31.64 7.95 -6.79
C GLY A 56 -30.41 8.86 -6.87
N ASN A 57 -30.61 10.13 -7.26
CA ASN A 57 -29.58 11.19 -7.39
C ASN A 57 -28.81 11.51 -6.09
N LYS A 58 -28.96 10.69 -5.04
CA LYS A 58 -27.97 10.62 -3.99
C LYS A 58 -26.72 10.06 -4.65
N SER A 59 -25.85 10.97 -5.09
CA SER A 59 -24.43 10.70 -5.20
C SER A 59 -24.03 10.01 -3.91
N TRP A 60 -23.97 8.69 -3.96
CA TRP A 60 -23.11 7.96 -3.08
C TRP A 60 -21.73 8.45 -3.50
N THR A 61 -21.30 9.57 -2.93
CA THR A 61 -19.89 9.76 -2.65
C THR A 61 -19.51 8.44 -2.05
N PHE A 62 -18.76 7.66 -2.83
CA PHE A 62 -18.09 6.48 -2.37
C PHE A 62 -17.32 7.01 -1.17
N LYS A 63 -17.90 6.87 0.03
CA LYS A 63 -17.21 7.13 1.27
C LYS A 63 -16.28 5.96 1.33
N SER A 64 -15.20 6.12 0.57
CA SER A 64 -14.14 5.15 0.40
C SER A 64 -13.88 4.63 1.79
N ASP A 65 -13.93 3.31 1.92
CA ASP A 65 -13.42 2.52 3.03
C ASP A 65 -11.91 2.77 3.27
N ASN A 66 -11.42 4.00 3.06
CA ASN A 66 -10.20 4.55 3.61
C ASN A 66 -10.17 4.44 5.15
N ASN A 67 -11.29 4.11 5.81
CA ASN A 67 -11.33 3.83 7.24
C ASN A 67 -11.29 2.33 7.61
N GLU A 68 -11.50 1.41 6.66
CA GLU A 68 -11.27 -0.04 6.90
C GLU A 68 -9.84 -0.49 6.56
N MET A 69 -9.02 0.36 5.92
CA MET A 69 -7.62 0.03 5.61
C MET A 69 -6.64 0.17 6.79
N MET A 70 -7.10 0.57 7.98
CA MET A 70 -6.26 0.60 9.18
C MET A 70 -7.00 0.08 10.40
N LYS A 71 -7.52 -1.15 10.33
CA LYS A 71 -7.73 -1.92 11.55
C LYS A 71 -6.34 -2.30 12.10
N ARG A 72 -5.69 -1.35 12.80
CA ARG A 72 -4.41 -1.54 13.51
C ARG A 72 -4.56 -2.73 14.46
N ASN A 73 -4.21 -3.92 13.95
CA ASN A 73 -4.16 -5.11 14.75
C ASN A 73 -2.81 -5.12 15.46
N LYS A 74 -2.72 -5.63 16.69
CA LYS A 74 -1.43 -5.66 17.43
C LYS A 74 -0.31 -6.32 16.60
N ALA A 75 -0.67 -7.30 15.77
CA ALA A 75 0.23 -7.96 14.84
C ALA A 75 0.80 -7.05 13.73
N THR A 76 0.02 -6.10 13.20
CA THR A 76 0.51 -5.19 12.14
C THR A 76 1.44 -4.12 12.70
N SER A 77 1.20 -3.66 13.93
CA SER A 77 2.11 -2.72 14.61
C SER A 77 3.47 -3.35 14.90
N PHE A 78 3.48 -4.62 15.34
CA PHE A 78 4.72 -5.35 15.60
C PHE A 78 5.52 -5.61 14.32
N LYS A 79 4.84 -6.00 13.22
CA LYS A 79 5.47 -6.14 11.91
C LYS A 79 6.11 -4.84 11.43
N LEU A 80 5.42 -3.70 11.56
CA LEU A 80 5.98 -2.40 11.19
C LEU A 80 7.19 -2.01 12.04
N MET A 81 7.15 -2.29 13.35
CA MET A 81 8.27 -2.02 14.25
C MET A 81 9.51 -2.86 13.89
N LEU A 82 9.32 -4.15 13.57
CA LEU A 82 10.41 -5.01 13.11
C LEU A 82 11.00 -4.52 11.78
N VAL A 83 10.16 -4.16 10.81
CA VAL A 83 10.63 -3.63 9.51
C VAL A 83 11.49 -2.39 9.74
N ILE A 84 11.02 -1.41 10.52
CA ILE A 84 11.79 -0.20 10.83
C ILE A 84 13.13 -0.55 11.50
N GLY A 85 13.13 -1.48 12.45
CA GLY A 85 14.36 -1.94 13.12
C GLY A 85 15.37 -2.55 12.16
N PHE A 86 14.93 -3.45 11.27
CA PHE A 86 15.81 -4.07 10.26
C PHE A 86 16.38 -3.04 9.28
N THR A 87 15.60 -2.04 8.87
CA THR A 87 16.11 -0.98 7.97
C THR A 87 17.23 -0.17 8.61
N ILE A 88 17.10 0.16 9.90
CA ILE A 88 18.14 0.91 10.63
C ILE A 88 19.42 0.08 10.73
N VAL A 89 19.31 -1.20 11.09
CA VAL A 89 20.47 -2.11 11.18
C VAL A 89 21.15 -2.29 9.83
N PHE A 90 20.38 -2.43 8.76
CA PHE A 90 20.90 -2.54 7.40
C PHE A 90 21.72 -1.29 7.01
N ILE A 91 21.17 -0.10 7.24
CA ILE A 91 21.89 1.15 6.96
C ILE A 91 23.15 1.27 7.83
N ALA A 92 23.06 0.93 9.12
CA ALA A 92 24.24 0.95 9.99
C ALA A 92 25.32 -0.04 9.53
N SER A 93 24.94 -1.22 9.06
CA SER A 93 25.89 -2.22 8.55
C SER A 93 26.61 -1.77 7.27
N GLU A 94 25.89 -1.14 6.34
CA GLU A 94 26.48 -0.55 5.13
C GLU A 94 27.45 0.59 5.47
N MET A 95 27.11 1.43 6.45
CA MET A 95 27.99 2.50 6.91
C MET A 95 29.25 1.95 7.57
N VAL A 96 29.14 0.95 8.45
CA VAL A 96 30.30 0.28 9.07
C VAL A 96 31.17 -0.39 8.02
N TYR A 97 30.57 -1.07 7.04
CA TYR A 97 31.32 -1.66 5.92
C TYR A 97 32.12 -0.59 5.17
N MET A 98 31.47 0.50 4.78
CA MET A 98 32.12 1.64 4.10
C MET A 98 33.23 2.32 4.93
N PHE A 99 33.07 2.41 6.25
CA PHE A 99 34.13 2.92 7.13
C PHE A 99 35.31 1.94 7.20
N SER A 100 35.05 0.64 7.38
CA SER A 100 36.12 -0.37 7.43
C SER A 100 36.90 -0.49 6.11
N THR A 101 36.25 -0.30 4.96
CA THR A 101 36.93 -0.27 3.66
C THR A 101 37.73 1.01 3.48
N LYS A 102 37.26 2.15 4.00
CA LYS A 102 38.02 3.42 3.97
C LYS A 102 39.23 3.39 4.89
N ASP A 103 39.11 2.75 6.05
CA ASP A 103 40.24 2.52 6.96
C ASP A 103 41.26 1.57 6.30
N ALA A 104 40.81 0.52 5.60
CA ALA A 104 41.69 -0.38 4.85
C ALA A 104 42.36 0.30 3.63
N GLU A 105 41.67 1.21 2.94
CA GLU A 105 42.23 2.04 1.87
C GLU A 105 43.22 3.08 2.43
N GLN A 106 42.97 3.66 3.60
CA GLN A 106 43.91 4.57 4.27
C GLN A 106 45.14 3.85 4.82
N ASP A 107 45.00 2.65 5.41
CA ASP A 107 46.15 1.85 5.86
C ASP A 107 47.01 1.39 4.68
N SER A 108 46.39 1.06 3.54
CA SER A 108 47.12 0.74 2.30
C SER A 108 47.85 1.97 1.73
N ALA A 109 47.20 3.14 1.73
CA ALA A 109 47.81 4.40 1.30
C ALA A 109 48.93 4.87 2.27
N ALA A 110 48.81 4.61 3.56
CA ALA A 110 49.84 4.90 4.56
C ALA A 110 51.07 3.98 4.38
N HIS A 111 50.87 2.73 3.97
CA HIS A 111 51.96 1.80 3.68
C HIS A 111 52.75 2.20 2.41
N ASP A 112 52.12 2.76 1.38
CA ASP A 112 52.80 3.28 0.19
C ASP A 112 53.60 4.58 0.45
N VAL A 113 53.10 5.45 1.33
CA VAL A 113 53.80 6.69 1.72
C VAL A 113 55.06 6.37 2.55
N ASN A 114 55.02 5.36 3.42
CA ASN A 114 56.20 4.97 4.19
C ASN A 114 57.29 4.29 3.33
N ILE A 115 56.92 3.56 2.26
CA ILE A 115 57.88 2.93 1.35
C ILE A 115 58.55 3.98 0.45
N THR A 116 57.81 4.97 -0.05
CA THR A 116 58.37 6.07 -0.86
C THR A 116 59.15 7.10 -0.03
N GLY A 117 58.73 7.35 1.22
CA GLY A 117 59.47 8.17 2.18
C GLY A 117 60.80 7.56 2.60
N ALA A 118 60.87 6.25 2.85
CA ALA A 118 62.12 5.58 3.22
C ALA A 118 63.11 5.46 2.04
N SER A 119 62.63 5.23 0.82
CA SER A 119 63.49 5.10 -0.38
C SER A 119 64.16 6.42 -0.80
N SER A 120 63.51 7.56 -0.56
CA SER A 120 64.08 8.88 -0.90
C SER A 120 65.24 9.32 0.02
N TYR A 121 65.29 8.81 1.25
CA TYR A 121 66.42 9.06 2.17
C TYR A 121 67.67 8.25 1.81
N TYR A 122 67.54 7.04 1.26
CA TYR A 122 68.70 6.23 0.85
C TYR A 122 69.27 6.64 -0.51
N ALA A 123 68.43 7.14 -1.44
CA ALA A 123 68.89 7.62 -2.75
C ALA A 123 69.73 8.92 -2.67
N ASN A 124 69.52 9.75 -1.65
CA ASN A 124 70.26 11.01 -1.48
C ASN A 124 71.63 10.85 -0.78
N GLN A 125 71.85 9.76 -0.02
CA GLN A 125 73.17 9.53 0.60
C GLN A 125 74.23 9.03 -0.38
N SER A 126 73.83 8.41 -1.50
CA SER A 126 74.78 7.93 -2.52
C SER A 126 75.29 9.02 -3.47
N LEU A 127 74.79 10.26 -3.38
CA LEU A 127 75.17 11.37 -4.27
C LEU A 127 76.15 12.39 -3.64
N ILE A 128 76.57 12.19 -2.39
CA ILE A 128 77.44 13.13 -1.64
C ILE A 128 78.86 12.56 -1.41
N LYS A 129 79.19 11.40 -1.96
CA LYS A 129 80.57 10.88 -1.96
C LYS A 129 81.07 10.62 -3.38
N LEU A 130 81.54 11.69 -4.02
CA LEU A 130 82.53 11.68 -5.10
C LEU A 130 83.34 12.97 -5.01
#